data_AF-A0A6I6J8H0-F1
#
_entry.id   AF-A0A6I6J8H0-F1
#
_cell.length_a   1.000
_cell.length_b   1.000
_cell.length_c   1.000
_cell.angle_alpha   90.00
_cell.angle_beta   90.00
_cell.angle_gamma   90.00
#
_symmetry.space_group_name_H-M   'P 1'
#
loop_
_entity.id
_entity.type
_entity.pdbx_description
1 polymer ?
#
loop_
_entity_poly.entity_id
_entity_poly.type
_entity_poly.pdbx_seq_one_letter_code
_entity_poly.pdbx_strand_id
1 'polypeptide(L)'
;MRILSAALLILALLSLAACSRPWVNPNIPDSKQADYQFDKDSTDCGILASEKYPLSKNQQLPLYEQCLQDRGWIKREPGDGIPLNR
;
A
#
# COMPACT_ATOMS: atom_id res chain seq x y z
N MET A 1 33.91 -21.53 10.92
CA MET A 1 33.73 -20.21 10.28
C MET A 1 32.81 -20.22 9.04
N ARG A 2 31.87 -21.18 8.88
CA ARG A 2 30.95 -21.24 7.72
C ARG A 2 29.49 -20.85 8.03
N ILE A 3 29.13 -20.76 9.32
CA ILE A 3 27.75 -20.51 9.77
C ILE A 3 27.43 -19.00 9.81
N LEU A 4 28.44 -18.15 10.05
CA LEU A 4 28.25 -16.69 10.05
C LEU A 4 27.77 -16.15 8.69
N SER A 5 28.20 -16.75 7.59
CA SER A 5 27.83 -16.31 6.23
C SER A 5 26.35 -16.50 5.91
N ALA A 6 25.72 -17.55 6.46
CA ALA A 6 24.29 -17.81 6.23
C ALA A 6 23.40 -16.85 7.03
N ALA A 7 23.79 -16.50 8.26
CA ALA A 7 23.05 -15.57 9.11
C ALA A 7 23.03 -14.13 8.53
N LEU A 8 24.12 -13.69 7.92
CA LEU A 8 24.23 -12.39 7.25
C LEU A 8 23.33 -12.29 6.00
N LEU A 9 23.18 -13.38 5.24
CA LEU A 9 22.29 -13.42 4.07
C LEU A 9 20.81 -13.33 4.47
N ILE A 10 20.41 -13.97 5.56
CA ILE A 10 19.03 -13.92 6.06
C ILE A 10 18.68 -12.51 6.58
N LEU A 11 19.62 -11.83 7.25
CA LEU A 11 19.42 -10.47 7.74
C LEU A 11 19.32 -9.43 6.58
N ALA A 12 20.07 -9.66 5.49
CA ALA A 12 19.95 -8.87 4.27
C ALA A 12 18.59 -9.06 3.60
N LEU A 13 18.06 -10.29 3.53
CA LEU A 13 16.74 -10.57 2.96
C LEU A 13 15.59 -9.91 3.75
N LEU A 14 15.72 -9.79 5.08
CA LEU A 14 14.70 -9.14 5.92
C LEU A 14 14.70 -7.61 5.80
N SER A 15 15.81 -7.00 5.40
CA SER A 15 15.90 -5.53 5.23
C SER A 15 15.32 -5.03 3.90
N LEU A 16 15.04 -5.94 2.95
CA LEU A 16 14.30 -5.63 1.72
C LEU A 16 12.78 -5.77 1.87
N ALA A 17 12.28 -6.26 3.00
CA ALA A 17 10.86 -6.23 3.35
C ALA A 17 10.46 -4.83 3.85
N ALA A 18 10.84 -3.78 3.12
CA ALA A 18 10.16 -2.50 3.26
C ALA A 18 8.73 -2.73 2.76
N CYS A 19 7.77 -2.76 3.69
CA CYS A 19 6.35 -2.86 3.37
C CYS A 19 5.95 -1.68 2.48
N SER A 20 6.10 -1.83 1.17
CA SER A 20 5.62 -0.84 0.22
C SER A 20 4.10 -0.83 0.30
N ARG A 21 3.51 0.34 0.57
CA ARG A 21 2.05 0.51 0.56
C ARG A 21 1.51 0.03 -0.79
N PRO A 22 0.36 -0.65 -0.81
CA PRO A 22 -0.26 -1.11 -2.05
C PRO A 22 -0.88 0.05 -2.84
N TRP A 23 -0.72 1.30 -2.41
CA TRP A 23 -1.26 2.50 -3.06
C TRP A 23 -0.16 3.54 -3.28
N VAL A 24 -0.22 4.26 -4.39
CA VAL A 24 0.71 5.33 -4.78
C VAL A 24 -0.07 6.50 -5.35
N ASN A 25 0.35 7.73 -5.05
CA ASN A 25 -0.17 8.92 -5.71
C ASN A 25 0.98 9.62 -6.46
N PRO A 26 1.04 9.54 -7.79
CA PRO A 26 2.16 10.07 -8.58
C PRO A 26 2.25 11.60 -8.52
N ASN A 27 1.21 12.28 -8.06
CA ASN A 27 1.18 13.74 -7.94
C ASN A 27 1.76 14.24 -6.60
N ILE A 28 2.11 13.35 -5.68
CA ILE A 28 2.67 13.68 -4.36
C ILE A 28 4.10 13.11 -4.30
N PRO A 29 5.13 13.90 -4.67
CA PRO A 29 6.51 13.40 -4.79
C PRO A 29 7.18 13.18 -3.43
N ASP A 30 6.78 13.92 -2.39
CA ASP A 30 7.32 13.73 -1.04
C ASP A 30 6.64 12.55 -0.34
N SER A 31 7.43 11.57 0.08
CA SER A 31 6.91 10.33 0.65
C SER A 31 6.20 10.52 1.99
N LYS A 32 6.65 11.49 2.82
CA LYS A 32 6.00 11.77 4.11
C LYS A 32 4.67 12.47 3.91
N GLN A 33 4.60 13.37 2.94
CA GLN A 33 3.38 14.02 2.52
C GLN A 33 2.41 13.01 1.91
N ALA A 34 2.89 12.09 1.07
CA ALA A 34 2.08 11.01 0.52
C ALA A 34 1.50 10.13 1.64
N ASP A 35 2.31 9.77 2.64
CA ASP A 35 1.86 9.00 3.80
C ASP A 35 0.76 9.72 4.58
N TYR A 36 0.98 10.99 4.93
CA TYR A 36 -0.01 11.81 5.63
C TYR A 36 -1.31 11.95 4.83
N GLN A 37 -1.19 12.19 3.52
CA GLN A 37 -2.34 12.37 2.65
C GLN A 37 -3.11 11.05 2.46
N PHE A 38 -2.40 9.92 2.37
CA PHE A 38 -3.02 8.60 2.31
C PHE A 38 -3.85 8.32 3.55
N ASP A 39 -3.30 8.58 4.73
CA ASP A 39 -4.00 8.30 6.00
C ASP A 39 -5.29 9.14 6.12
N LYS A 40 -5.22 10.40 5.67
CA LYS A 40 -6.39 11.29 5.58
C LYS A 40 -7.43 10.77 4.59
N ASP A 41 -7.01 10.49 3.36
CA ASP A 41 -7.90 10.05 2.28
C ASP A 41 -8.54 8.69 2.58
N SER A 42 -7.77 7.76 3.13
CA SER A 42 -8.24 6.46 3.60
C SER A 42 -9.31 6.61 4.68
N THR A 43 -9.13 7.55 5.62
CA THR A 43 -10.12 7.81 6.67
C THR A 43 -11.41 8.35 6.07
N ASP A 44 -11.34 9.38 5.22
CA ASP A 44 -12.50 9.99 4.57
C ASP A 44 -13.27 8.95 3.72
N CYS A 45 -12.55 8.18 2.91
CA CYS A 45 -13.14 7.14 2.06
C CYS A 45 -13.75 6.01 2.89
N GLY A 46 -13.13 5.66 4.03
CA GLY A 46 -13.65 4.67 4.96
C GLY A 46 -14.96 5.11 5.63
N ILE A 47 -15.06 6.39 6.00
CA ILE A 47 -16.29 6.98 6.53
C ILE A 47 -17.39 6.93 5.47
N LEU A 48 -17.12 7.44 4.26
CA LEU A 48 -18.09 7.45 3.15
C LEU A 48 -18.60 6.03 2.85
N ALA A 49 -17.70 5.05 2.80
CA ALA A 49 -18.07 3.65 2.57
C ALA A 49 -18.96 3.10 3.70
N SER A 50 -18.61 3.39 4.94
CA SER A 50 -19.34 2.92 6.13
C SER A 50 -20.71 3.59 6.26
N GLU A 51 -20.85 4.86 5.92
CA GLU A 51 -22.13 5.57 5.92
C GLU A 51 -23.09 5.00 4.88
N LYS A 52 -22.60 4.70 3.68
CA LYS A 52 -23.43 4.14 2.61
C LYS A 52 -23.80 2.67 2.85
N TYR A 53 -22.88 1.88 3.41
CA TYR A 53 -23.05 0.44 3.60
C TYR A 53 -22.66 -0.01 5.02
N PRO A 54 -23.40 0.39 6.07
CA PRO A 54 -22.96 0.24 7.46
C PRO A 54 -22.67 -1.20 7.91
N LEU A 55 -23.36 -2.19 7.33
CA LEU A 55 -23.26 -3.60 7.73
C LEU A 55 -22.58 -4.51 6.69
N SER A 56 -22.18 -3.98 5.53
CA SER A 56 -21.71 -4.81 4.41
C SER A 56 -20.30 -4.46 3.98
N LYS A 57 -19.31 -5.15 4.58
CA LYS A 57 -17.88 -4.96 4.22
C LYS A 57 -17.61 -5.24 2.73
N ASN A 58 -18.34 -6.19 2.13
CA ASN A 58 -18.23 -6.51 0.71
C ASN A 58 -18.68 -5.36 -0.21
N GLN A 59 -19.59 -4.50 0.26
CA GLN A 59 -20.03 -3.32 -0.47
C GLN A 59 -19.23 -2.06 -0.09
N GLN A 60 -18.71 -2.01 1.14
CA GLN A 60 -17.81 -0.94 1.59
C GLN A 60 -16.51 -0.95 0.78
N LEU A 61 -15.90 -2.12 0.54
CA LEU A 61 -14.58 -2.22 -0.07
C LEU A 61 -14.51 -1.62 -1.49
N PRO A 62 -15.40 -1.97 -2.45
CA PRO A 62 -15.37 -1.36 -3.77
C PRO A 62 -15.55 0.16 -3.76
N LEU A 63 -16.39 0.66 -2.84
CA LEU A 63 -16.67 2.09 -2.71
C LEU A 63 -15.49 2.86 -2.12
N TYR A 64 -14.83 2.27 -1.12
CA TYR A 64 -13.58 2.77 -0.56
C TYR A 64 -12.49 2.85 -1.63
N GLU A 65 -12.32 1.79 -2.41
CA GLU A 65 -11.30 1.74 -3.47
C GLU A 65 -11.56 2.75 -4.58
N GLN A 66 -12.81 2.89 -5.02
CA GLN A 66 -13.21 3.91 -5.99
C GLN A 66 -12.92 5.31 -5.45
N CYS A 67 -13.28 5.59 -4.20
CA CYS A 67 -13.02 6.89 -3.58
C CYS A 67 -11.52 7.23 -3.54
N LEU A 68 -10.65 6.26 -3.23
CA LEU A 68 -9.21 6.45 -3.30
C LEU A 68 -8.71 6.74 -4.72
N GLN A 69 -9.21 6.00 -5.70
CA GLN A 69 -8.89 6.21 -7.11
C GLN A 69 -9.30 7.60 -7.61
N ASP A 70 -10.49 8.07 -7.21
CA ASP A 70 -10.97 9.42 -7.50
C ASP A 70 -10.07 10.51 -6.89
N ARG A 71 -9.36 10.20 -5.80
CA ARG A 71 -8.34 11.07 -5.18
C ARG A 71 -6.93 10.92 -5.78
N GLY A 72 -6.80 10.13 -6.85
CA GLY A 72 -5.55 9.94 -7.58
C GLY A 72 -4.63 8.85 -7.01
N TRP A 73 -5.14 8.01 -6.09
CA TRP A 73 -4.40 6.84 -5.62
C TRP A 73 -4.54 5.66 -6.58
N ILE A 74 -3.41 5.05 -6.91
CA ILE A 74 -3.32 3.91 -7.82
C ILE A 74 -2.87 2.70 -7.01
N LYS A 75 -3.58 1.57 -7.16
CA LYS A 75 -3.12 0.30 -6.57
C LYS A 75 -1.84 -0.16 -7.26
N ARG A 76 -0.83 -0.54 -6.50
CA ARG A 76 0.33 -1.26 -7.02
C ARG A 76 -0.11 -2.67 -7.36
N GLU A 77 0.24 -3.11 -8.57
CA GLU A 77 0.09 -4.50 -8.94
C GLU A 77 1.27 -5.32 -8.37
N PRO A 78 1.08 -6.63 -8.12
CA PRO A 78 2.18 -7.54 -7.83
C PRO A 78 3.14 -7.61 -9.03
N GLY A 79 4.15 -6.73 -9.06
CA GLY A 79 5.06 -6.59 -10.20
C GLY A 79 5.71 -5.22 -10.33
N ASP A 80 5.13 -4.17 -9.72
CA ASP A 80 5.61 -2.77 -9.80
C ASP A 80 6.93 -2.49 -9.05
N GLY A 81 7.75 -3.52 -8.80
CA GLY A 81 9.02 -3.40 -8.07
C GLY A 81 9.88 -4.66 -7.95
N ILE A 82 9.48 -5.81 -8.53
CA ILE A 82 10.33 -7.00 -8.61
C ILE A 82 10.56 -7.29 -10.10
N PRO A 83 11.80 -7.29 -10.62
CA PRO A 83 12.06 -7.87 -11.93
C PRO A 83 11.73 -9.35 -11.86
N LEU A 84 10.54 -9.73 -12.32
CA LEU A 84 10.21 -11.12 -12.59
C LEU A 84 11.01 -11.51 -13.82
N ASN A 85 12.25 -11.99 -13.60
CA ASN A 85 12.94 -12.79 -14.59
C ASN A 85 12.05 -13.99 -14.90
N ARG A 86 11.38 -13.92 -16.05
CA ARG A 86 10.73 -15.04 -16.71
C ARG A 86 11.79 -15.92 -17.36
#